data_AF-A0A1Y2C6F8-F1
#
_entry.id   AF-A0A1Y2C6F8-F1
#
_cell.length_a   1.000
_cell.length_b   1.000
_cell.length_c   1.000
_cell.angle_alpha   90.00
_cell.angle_beta   90.00
_cell.angle_gamma   90.00
#
_symmetry.space_group_name_H-M   'P 1'
#
loop_
_entity.id
_entity.type
_entity.pdbx_description
1 polymer ?
#
loop_
_entity_poly.entity_id
_entity_poly.type
_entity_poly.pdbx_seq_one_letter_code
_entity_poly.pdbx_strand_id
1 'polypeptide(L)'
;MLGRRTNSNNTTNLRSRNLVRVHRTLSKSFGVDRCNVRPKVPRAASLSAKARMENQDWQEAPSPQKERRRLPPGVAALLEIKKYQSRFKLMIPTARIKRLIFQILREEYRSRRPNERIPVVFESNQNSEPNANHRYLLQKNALVAIHEAAEAYLVSFFEDVNLATIHRKRATIDKDDINFIKTLRSRAGLL
;
A
#
# COMPACT_ATOMS: atom_id res chain seq x y z
N MET A 1 -16.12 44.67 -15.20
CA MET A 1 -17.27 44.02 -15.88
C MET A 1 -16.97 44.03 -17.37
N LEU A 2 -16.84 42.94 -18.15
CA LEU A 2 -17.15 41.52 -18.04
C LEU A 2 -16.07 40.77 -18.84
N GLY A 3 -15.35 39.84 -18.21
CA GLY A 3 -14.50 38.89 -18.94
C GLY A 3 -15.38 37.77 -19.52
N ARG A 4 -15.55 37.74 -20.84
CA ARG A 4 -16.24 36.64 -21.52
C ARG A 4 -15.29 35.45 -21.67
N ARG A 5 -15.69 34.34 -21.06
CA ARG A 5 -15.21 32.99 -21.32
C ARG A 5 -15.44 32.62 -22.79
N THR A 6 -14.43 32.11 -23.48
CA THR A 6 -14.62 31.19 -24.61
C THR A 6 -13.63 30.04 -24.51
N ASN A 7 -14.22 28.86 -24.40
CA ASN A 7 -13.63 27.53 -24.42
C ASN A 7 -13.26 27.18 -25.87
N SER A 8 -12.06 26.68 -26.12
CA SER A 8 -11.66 26.12 -27.41
C SER A 8 -10.79 24.88 -27.17
N ASN A 9 -11.44 23.73 -27.11
CA ASN A 9 -10.80 22.44 -27.29
C ASN A 9 -10.63 22.22 -28.79
N ASN A 10 -9.40 22.28 -29.30
CA ASN A 10 -9.05 21.80 -30.63
C ASN A 10 -7.63 21.22 -30.60
N THR A 11 -7.53 19.90 -30.45
CA THR A 11 -6.32 19.13 -30.79
C THR A 11 -6.68 18.15 -31.90
N THR A 12 -6.64 18.63 -33.13
CA THR A 12 -6.45 17.79 -34.31
C THR A 12 -4.95 17.62 -34.50
N ASN A 13 -4.48 16.37 -34.66
CA ASN A 13 -3.36 15.96 -35.53
C ASN A 13 -3.16 14.45 -35.35
N LEU A 14 -3.68 13.64 -36.26
CA LEU A 14 -2.90 13.10 -37.39
C LEU A 14 -1.53 12.56 -36.99
N ARG A 15 -1.42 11.22 -36.92
CA ARG A 15 -0.30 10.50 -37.57
C ARG A 15 -0.56 9.00 -37.63
N SER A 16 -1.25 8.60 -38.70
CA SER A 16 -0.97 7.33 -39.37
C SER A 16 0.43 7.39 -39.95
N ARG A 17 1.32 6.47 -39.57
CA ARG A 17 2.50 6.11 -40.36
C ARG A 17 2.77 4.62 -40.25
N ASN A 18 2.18 3.88 -41.18
CA ASN A 18 2.77 2.66 -41.71
C ASN A 18 4.19 2.97 -42.21
N LEU A 19 5.18 2.17 -41.82
CA LEU A 19 6.48 2.11 -42.49
C LEU A 19 7.04 0.67 -42.41
N VAL A 20 6.76 -0.06 -43.49
CA VAL A 20 7.74 -0.75 -44.34
C VAL A 20 8.71 -1.74 -43.66
N ARG A 21 8.40 -3.01 -43.91
CA ARG A 21 9.26 -4.16 -44.23
C ARG A 21 10.73 -3.83 -44.53
N VAL A 22 11.65 -4.32 -43.71
CA VAL A 22 13.06 -4.57 -44.10
C VAL A 22 13.43 -6.00 -43.73
N HIS A 23 13.84 -6.73 -44.77
CA HIS A 23 14.39 -8.09 -44.72
C HIS A 23 15.70 -8.11 -43.91
N ARG A 24 15.88 -9.12 -43.06
CA ARG A 24 17.22 -9.63 -42.73
C ARG A 24 17.19 -11.15 -42.62
N THR A 25 17.71 -11.76 -43.68
CA THR A 25 18.12 -13.15 -43.77
C THR A 25 19.30 -13.41 -42.84
N LEU A 26 19.23 -14.44 -42.01
CA LEU A 26 20.40 -15.21 -41.58
C LEU A 26 20.00 -16.68 -41.53
N SER A 27 20.60 -17.42 -42.44
CA SER A 27 20.58 -18.87 -42.59
C SER A 27 21.42 -19.55 -41.50
N LYS A 28 20.93 -20.67 -40.99
CA LYS A 28 21.75 -21.86 -40.69
C LYS A 28 20.85 -23.10 -40.55
N SER A 29 20.83 -23.81 -41.66
CA SER A 29 20.56 -25.22 -41.90
C SER A 29 20.88 -26.19 -40.76
N PHE A 30 19.91 -27.05 -40.42
CA PHE A 30 19.99 -28.50 -40.12
C PHE A 30 18.52 -28.96 -40.07
N GLY A 31 17.96 -29.64 -41.06
CA GLY A 31 18.10 -31.08 -41.28
C GLY A 31 16.69 -31.70 -41.17
N VAL A 32 16.19 -32.23 -42.31
CA VAL A 32 15.45 -33.51 -42.47
C VAL A 32 14.53 -33.90 -41.27
N ASP A 33 13.19 -33.86 -41.33
CA ASP A 33 12.31 -34.74 -42.11
C ASP A 33 10.88 -34.19 -42.17
N ARG A 34 10.27 -34.20 -43.37
CA ARG A 34 8.82 -34.03 -43.53
C ARG A 34 8.13 -35.37 -43.30
N CYS A 35 7.81 -35.70 -42.05
CA CYS A 35 6.87 -36.77 -41.76
C CYS A 35 5.44 -36.26 -42.02
N ASN A 36 4.91 -36.69 -43.17
CA ASN A 36 3.53 -36.55 -43.59
C ASN A 36 2.60 -37.28 -42.60
N VAL A 37 2.16 -36.62 -41.53
CA VAL A 37 1.12 -37.16 -40.64
C VAL A 37 -0.23 -36.76 -41.20
N ARG A 38 -0.79 -37.66 -42.02
CA ARG A 38 -2.21 -37.69 -42.37
C ARG A 38 -3.03 -37.63 -41.07
N PRO A 39 -4.02 -36.74 -40.91
CA PRO A 39 -4.89 -36.80 -39.75
C PRO A 39 -5.68 -38.11 -39.80
N LYS A 40 -5.53 -38.96 -38.78
CA LYS A 40 -6.41 -40.13 -38.57
C LYS A 40 -7.81 -39.60 -38.30
N VAL A 41 -8.67 -39.64 -39.30
CA VAL A 41 -10.11 -39.44 -39.13
C VAL A 41 -10.62 -40.59 -38.26
N PRO A 42 -11.30 -40.33 -37.13
CA PRO A 42 -11.86 -41.41 -36.33
C PRO A 42 -12.95 -42.11 -37.15
N ARG A 43 -12.84 -43.44 -37.26
CA ARG A 43 -13.82 -44.31 -37.92
C ARG A 43 -15.15 -44.12 -37.18
N ALA A 44 -16.21 -43.75 -37.91
CA ALA A 44 -17.55 -43.60 -37.37
C ALA A 44 -17.99 -44.91 -36.71
N ALA A 45 -18.00 -44.93 -35.38
CA ALA A 45 -18.64 -45.99 -34.61
C ALA A 45 -20.16 -45.76 -34.64
N SER A 46 -20.88 -46.86 -34.81
CA SER A 46 -22.31 -46.96 -35.07
C SER A 46 -23.18 -46.11 -34.13
N LEU A 47 -24.17 -45.45 -34.74
CA LEU A 47 -25.31 -44.83 -34.08
C LEU A 47 -26.20 -45.90 -33.42
N SER A 48 -25.82 -46.41 -32.25
CA SER A 48 -26.69 -47.31 -31.47
C SER A 48 -26.48 -47.31 -29.95
N ALA A 49 -25.62 -46.43 -29.41
CA ALA A 49 -25.46 -46.25 -27.96
C ALA A 49 -25.94 -44.88 -27.46
N LYS A 50 -26.90 -44.26 -28.16
CA LYS A 50 -27.38 -42.90 -27.89
C LYS A 50 -28.73 -42.87 -27.14
N ALA A 51 -28.98 -43.88 -26.32
CA ALA A 51 -30.25 -44.03 -25.60
C ALA A 51 -30.11 -44.71 -24.23
N ARG A 52 -29.16 -44.26 -23.40
CA ARG A 52 -29.25 -44.36 -21.93
C ARG A 52 -28.08 -43.63 -21.28
N MET A 53 -28.26 -42.36 -20.91
CA MET A 53 -27.63 -41.64 -19.80
C MET A 53 -28.03 -40.17 -19.92
N GLU A 54 -29.28 -39.92 -19.59
CA GLU A 54 -29.78 -38.61 -19.19
C GLU A 54 -29.30 -38.36 -17.74
N ASN A 55 -28.90 -37.11 -17.47
CA ASN A 55 -28.39 -36.57 -16.20
C ASN A 55 -26.98 -37.01 -15.77
N GLN A 56 -25.96 -36.50 -16.47
CA GLN A 56 -24.71 -36.16 -15.80
C GLN A 56 -24.84 -34.73 -15.28
N ASP A 57 -24.99 -34.62 -13.96
CA ASP A 57 -24.78 -33.41 -13.19
C ASP A 57 -23.45 -32.78 -13.63
N TRP A 58 -23.48 -31.58 -14.20
CA TRP A 58 -22.26 -30.83 -14.51
C TRP A 58 -21.66 -30.38 -13.18
N GLN A 59 -21.03 -31.29 -12.44
CA GLN A 59 -20.23 -30.92 -11.30
C GLN A 59 -18.98 -30.24 -11.83
N GLU A 60 -18.95 -28.91 -11.73
CA GLU A 60 -17.76 -28.11 -11.97
C GLU A 60 -16.62 -28.69 -11.13
N ALA A 61 -15.66 -29.32 -11.80
CA ALA A 61 -14.44 -29.78 -11.15
C ALA A 61 -13.85 -28.60 -10.37
N PRO A 62 -13.41 -28.78 -9.11
CA PRO A 62 -12.84 -27.69 -8.33
C PRO A 62 -11.72 -27.06 -9.14
N SER A 63 -11.92 -25.79 -9.53
CA SER A 63 -10.97 -25.07 -10.37
C SER A 63 -9.56 -25.22 -9.77
N PRO A 64 -8.53 -25.52 -10.59
CA PRO A 64 -7.18 -25.73 -10.07
C PRO A 64 -6.79 -24.48 -9.30
N GLN A 65 -6.65 -24.62 -7.97
CA GLN A 65 -6.25 -23.52 -7.10
C GLN A 65 -4.91 -23.03 -7.59
N LYS A 66 -4.92 -21.89 -8.30
CA LYS A 66 -3.73 -21.33 -8.92
C LYS A 66 -2.73 -21.04 -7.82
N GLU A 67 -1.70 -21.88 -7.73
CA GLU A 67 -0.65 -21.73 -6.73
C GLU A 67 -0.05 -20.33 -6.85
N ARG A 68 -0.07 -19.59 -5.74
CA ARG A 68 0.41 -18.22 -5.72
C ARG A 68 1.92 -18.23 -5.91
N ARG A 69 2.35 -17.96 -7.14
CA ARG A 69 3.77 -17.82 -7.48
C ARG A 69 4.39 -16.74 -6.60
N ARG A 70 5.50 -17.07 -5.94
CA ARG A 70 6.28 -16.12 -5.15
C ARG A 70 6.80 -15.02 -6.07
N LEU A 71 6.72 -13.79 -5.59
CA LEU A 71 7.34 -12.67 -6.29
C LEU A 71 8.86 -12.72 -6.10
N PRO A 72 9.64 -12.30 -7.10
CA PRO A 72 11.09 -12.15 -6.93
C PRO A 72 11.41 -11.13 -5.84
N PRO A 73 12.60 -11.23 -5.22
CA PRO A 73 13.01 -10.33 -4.16
C PRO A 73 12.98 -8.87 -4.64
N GLY A 74 12.55 -7.96 -3.76
CA GLY A 74 12.38 -6.54 -4.06
C GLY A 74 11.06 -6.17 -4.78
N VAL A 75 10.50 -7.04 -5.62
CA VAL A 75 9.25 -6.72 -6.35
C VAL A 75 8.06 -6.59 -5.41
N ALA A 76 7.96 -7.44 -4.39
CA ALA A 76 6.91 -7.32 -3.37
C ALA A 76 7.00 -5.97 -2.64
N ALA A 77 8.20 -5.55 -2.24
CA ALA A 77 8.45 -4.28 -1.56
C ALA A 77 8.08 -3.08 -2.44
N LEU A 78 8.43 -3.11 -3.73
CA LEU A 78 8.06 -2.04 -4.67
C LEU A 78 6.55 -1.92 -4.87
N LEU A 79 5.84 -3.05 -4.94
CA LEU A 79 4.38 -3.04 -5.03
C LEU A 79 3.75 -2.49 -3.74
N GLU A 80 4.33 -2.81 -2.59
CA GLU A 80 3.89 -2.31 -1.29
C GLU A 80 4.10 -0.79 -1.16
N ILE A 81 5.26 -0.27 -1.56
CA ILE A 81 5.55 1.16 -1.62
C ILE A 81 4.52 1.87 -2.51
N LYS A 82 4.28 1.37 -3.73
CA LYS A 82 3.28 1.96 -4.64
C LYS A 82 1.87 1.92 -4.05
N LYS A 83 1.52 0.84 -3.37
CA LYS A 83 0.22 0.68 -2.71
C LYS A 83 0.02 1.69 -1.58
N TYR A 84 1.05 1.94 -0.78
CA TYR A 84 0.96 2.88 0.34
C TYR A 84 1.13 4.34 -0.08
N GLN A 85 1.89 4.63 -1.13
CA GLN A 85 1.97 5.99 -1.69
C GLN A 85 0.70 6.40 -2.44
N SER A 86 -0.06 5.44 -2.97
CA SER A 86 -1.35 5.73 -3.63
C SER A 86 -2.54 5.83 -2.66
N ARG A 87 -2.37 5.48 -1.38
CA ARG A 87 -3.46 5.44 -0.39
C ARG A 87 -3.08 6.17 0.89
N PHE A 88 -3.95 7.04 1.38
CA PHE A 88 -3.77 7.80 2.62
C PHE A 88 -4.34 7.08 3.86
N LYS A 89 -4.15 5.76 3.98
CA LYS A 89 -4.67 4.99 5.14
C LYS A 89 -3.68 5.04 6.30
N LEU A 90 -4.19 5.28 7.51
CA LEU A 90 -3.42 5.12 8.75
C LEU A 90 -2.86 3.70 8.88
N MET A 91 -1.55 3.60 9.00
CA MET A 91 -0.79 2.35 9.00
C MET A 91 -0.73 1.70 10.38
N ILE A 92 -0.66 2.51 11.43
CA ILE A 92 -0.57 2.07 12.82
C ILE A 92 -1.99 1.84 13.35
N PRO A 93 -2.25 0.71 14.02
CA PRO A 93 -3.58 0.48 14.59
C PRO A 93 -3.89 1.52 15.67
N THR A 94 -5.03 2.20 15.54
CA THR A 94 -5.49 3.26 16.45
C THR A 94 -5.49 2.84 17.92
N ALA A 95 -5.73 1.56 18.21
CA ALA A 95 -5.70 1.02 19.56
C ALA A 95 -4.32 1.13 20.24
N ARG A 96 -3.22 0.96 19.49
CA ARG A 96 -1.86 1.02 20.04
C ARG A 96 -1.47 2.45 20.38
N ILE A 97 -1.68 3.36 19.44
CA ILE A 97 -1.39 4.79 19.65
C ILE A 97 -2.26 5.37 20.75
N LYS A 98 -3.55 4.99 20.82
CA LYS A 98 -4.42 5.35 21.93
C LYS A 98 -3.81 4.96 23.28
N ARG A 99 -3.37 3.70 23.43
CA ARG A 99 -2.74 3.23 24.68
C ARG A 99 -1.48 4.03 25.01
N LEU A 100 -0.63 4.29 24.03
CA LEU A 100 0.62 5.05 24.20
C LEU A 100 0.34 6.51 24.63
N ILE A 101 -0.59 7.19 23.96
CA ILE A 101 -0.97 8.57 24.30
C ILE A 101 -1.47 8.64 25.74
N PHE A 102 -2.38 7.74 26.13
CA PHE A 102 -2.90 7.71 27.50
C PHE A 102 -1.84 7.35 28.54
N GLN A 103 -0.83 6.54 28.17
CA GLN A 103 0.32 6.26 29.03
C GLN A 103 1.18 7.51 29.24
N ILE A 104 1.56 8.21 28.17
CA ILE A 104 2.35 9.46 28.24
C ILE A 104 1.59 10.51 29.05
N LEU A 105 0.30 10.71 28.77
CA LEU A 105 -0.51 11.66 29.54
C LEU A 105 -0.49 11.31 31.03
N ARG A 106 -0.73 10.05 31.38
CA ARG A 106 -0.70 9.61 32.78
C ARG A 106 0.65 9.91 33.45
N GLU A 107 1.75 9.71 32.74
CA GLU A 107 3.10 9.99 33.22
C GLU A 107 3.34 11.48 33.44
N GLU A 108 2.96 12.31 32.47
CA GLU A 108 3.03 13.78 32.56
C GLU A 108 2.22 14.32 33.74
N TYR A 109 0.98 13.85 33.92
CA TYR A 109 0.14 14.27 35.05
C TYR A 109 0.65 13.80 36.41
N ARG A 110 1.39 12.67 36.46
CA ARG A 110 2.02 12.21 37.70
C ARG A 110 3.23 13.06 38.10
N SER A 111 3.92 13.61 37.11
CA SER A 111 5.13 14.43 37.29
C SER A 111 4.85 15.92 37.54
N ARG A 112 3.64 16.42 37.23
CA ARG A 112 3.23 17.80 37.53
C ARG A 112 3.03 18.03 39.03
N ARG A 113 3.58 19.13 39.55
CA ARG A 113 3.45 19.54 40.96
C ARG A 113 1.98 19.73 41.34
N PRO A 114 1.57 19.37 42.57
CA PRO A 114 0.18 19.42 43.01
C PRO A 114 -0.46 20.82 42.93
N ASN A 115 0.35 21.88 42.92
CA ASN A 115 -0.10 23.28 42.94
C ASN A 115 -0.41 23.86 41.55
N GLU A 116 -0.16 23.10 40.47
CA GLU A 116 -0.39 23.51 39.08
C GLU A 116 -1.36 22.54 38.38
N ARG A 117 -2.28 21.95 39.15
CA ARG A 117 -3.39 21.16 38.61
C ARG A 117 -4.28 22.07 37.78
N ILE A 118 -4.09 22.03 36.47
CA ILE A 118 -5.06 22.59 35.53
C ILE A 118 -6.39 21.89 35.83
N PRO A 119 -7.48 22.62 36.15
CA PRO A 119 -8.80 22.03 36.26
C PRO A 119 -9.15 21.48 34.88
N VAL A 120 -9.08 20.16 34.74
CA VAL A 120 -9.74 19.45 33.64
C VAL A 120 -11.21 19.82 33.76
N VAL A 121 -11.72 20.55 32.75
CA VAL A 121 -13.06 21.12 32.67
C VAL A 121 -14.08 20.29 33.44
N PHE A 122 -14.41 20.77 34.64
CA PHE A 122 -15.38 20.16 35.54
C PHE A 122 -16.75 20.70 35.12
N GLU A 123 -17.52 19.91 34.37
CA GLU A 123 -18.97 20.13 34.35
C GLU A 123 -19.49 19.87 35.76
N SER A 124 -19.79 20.96 36.46
CA SER A 124 -20.24 21.00 37.84
C SER A 124 -21.58 20.30 38.00
N ASN A 125 -21.58 19.13 38.64
CA ASN A 125 -22.73 18.68 39.43
C ASN A 125 -22.25 18.27 40.83
N GLN A 126 -22.65 19.05 41.83
CA GLN A 126 -21.98 19.24 43.12
C GLN A 126 -22.19 18.14 44.18
N ASN A 127 -22.34 16.85 43.84
CA ASN A 127 -22.66 15.83 44.87
C ASN A 127 -21.97 14.46 44.71
N SER A 128 -20.76 14.39 44.17
CA SER A 128 -20.01 13.12 44.23
C SER A 128 -18.53 13.36 44.50
N GLU A 129 -18.05 12.72 45.57
CA GLU A 129 -16.66 12.52 45.97
C GLU A 129 -15.68 12.53 44.78
N PRO A 130 -14.43 13.03 44.95
CA PRO A 130 -13.42 13.03 43.90
C PRO A 130 -13.04 11.57 43.58
N ASN A 131 -13.79 10.96 42.67
CA ASN A 131 -13.66 9.58 42.29
C ASN A 131 -12.22 9.37 41.80
N ALA A 132 -11.45 8.55 42.52
CA ALA A 132 -10.02 8.28 42.30
C ALA A 132 -9.68 7.76 40.89
N ASN A 133 -10.70 7.51 40.07
CA ASN A 133 -10.63 7.27 38.65
C ASN A 133 -10.34 8.57 37.88
N HIS A 134 -9.09 9.07 37.95
CA HIS A 134 -8.59 10.12 37.05
C HIS A 134 -8.58 9.59 35.62
N ARG A 135 -9.75 9.64 34.98
CA ARG A 135 -9.97 9.19 33.62
C ARG A 135 -9.69 10.39 32.72
N TYR A 136 -8.47 10.47 32.22
CA TYR A 136 -8.16 11.42 31.15
C TYR A 136 -9.08 11.13 29.97
N LEU A 137 -9.81 12.14 29.51
CA LEU A 137 -10.74 12.04 28.38
C LEU A 137 -10.19 12.93 27.26
N LEU A 138 -9.75 12.30 26.18
CA LEU A 138 -9.40 12.98 24.93
C LEU A 138 -10.61 12.99 24.01
N GLN A 139 -10.85 14.12 23.36
CA GLN A 139 -11.79 14.18 22.25
C GLN A 139 -11.40 13.17 21.16
N LYS A 140 -12.39 12.55 20.51
CA LYS A 140 -12.14 11.56 19.45
C LYS A 140 -11.32 12.14 18.29
N ASN A 141 -11.64 13.37 17.87
CA ASN A 141 -10.95 14.06 16.78
C ASN A 141 -9.51 14.41 17.15
N ALA A 142 -9.26 14.82 18.40
CA ALA A 142 -7.90 15.09 18.88
C ALA A 142 -7.02 13.84 18.82
N LEU A 143 -7.57 12.67 19.17
CA LEU A 143 -6.82 11.41 19.09
C LEU A 143 -6.46 11.02 17.66
N VAL A 144 -7.36 11.27 16.70
CA VAL A 144 -7.07 11.03 15.27
C VAL A 144 -6.06 12.03 14.74
N ALA A 145 -6.17 13.31 15.10
CA ALA A 145 -5.24 14.35 14.68
C ALA A 145 -3.80 14.06 15.16
N ILE A 146 -3.63 13.65 16.42
CA ILE A 146 -2.31 13.26 16.96
C ILE A 146 -1.76 12.05 16.19
N HIS A 147 -2.62 11.09 15.84
CA HIS A 147 -2.23 9.90 15.10
C HIS A 147 -1.77 10.25 13.67
N GLU A 148 -2.53 11.06 12.94
CA GLU A 148 -2.18 11.52 11.60
C GLU A 148 -0.87 12.31 11.60
N ALA A 149 -0.69 13.23 12.56
CA ALA A 149 0.54 14.00 12.69
C ALA A 149 1.76 13.11 12.99
N ALA A 150 1.60 12.11 13.86
CA ALA A 150 2.67 11.16 14.18
C ALA A 150 3.09 10.32 12.97
N GLU A 151 2.13 9.82 12.17
CA GLU A 151 2.45 9.07 10.96
C GLU A 151 3.10 9.96 9.89
N ALA A 152 2.57 11.17 9.68
CA ALA A 152 3.16 12.12 8.73
C ALA A 152 4.61 12.45 9.08
N TYR A 153 4.91 12.65 10.37
CA TYR A 153 6.27 12.86 10.85
C TYR A 153 7.19 11.66 10.57
N LEU A 154 6.73 10.43 10.86
CA LEU A 154 7.52 9.23 10.62
C LEU A 154 7.78 8.99 9.13
N VAL A 155 6.80 9.23 8.27
CA VAL A 155 6.98 9.10 6.80
C VAL A 155 8.04 10.08 6.31
N SER A 156 7.93 11.37 6.66
CA SER A 156 8.94 12.38 6.31
C SER A 156 10.32 12.01 6.87
N PHE A 157 10.38 11.47 8.10
CA PHE A 157 11.63 11.01 8.70
C PHE A 157 12.27 9.87 7.90
N PHE A 158 11.47 8.89 7.43
CA PHE A 158 11.99 7.80 6.63
C PHE A 158 12.38 8.20 5.21
N GLU A 159 11.80 9.25 4.65
CA GLU A 159 12.25 9.83 3.37
C GLU A 159 13.68 10.35 3.50
N ASP A 160 13.98 11.13 4.55
CA ASP A 160 15.33 11.64 4.83
C ASP A 160 16.32 10.50 5.10
N VAL A 161 15.93 9.51 5.90
CA VAL A 161 16.77 8.34 6.19
C VAL A 161 17.06 7.53 4.94
N ASN A 162 16.09 7.39 4.04
CA ASN A 162 16.27 6.71 2.77
C ASN A 162 17.28 7.47 1.88
N LEU A 163 17.22 8.81 1.85
CA LEU A 163 18.22 9.63 1.13
C LEU A 163 19.63 9.44 1.72
N ALA A 164 19.78 9.42 3.04
CA ALA A 164 21.07 9.15 3.69
C ALA A 164 21.61 7.72 3.40
N THR A 165 20.70 6.74 3.31
CA THR A 165 21.04 5.36 2.96
C THR A 165 21.57 5.27 1.53
N ILE A 166 20.90 5.93 0.58
CA ILE A 166 21.32 6.02 -0.83
C ILE A 166 22.64 6.77 -0.97
N HIS A 167 22.86 7.82 -0.18
CA HIS A 167 24.13 8.56 -0.16
C HIS A 167 25.33 7.65 0.16
N ARG A 168 25.11 6.63 1.02
CA ARG A 168 26.11 5.61 1.37
C ARG A 168 26.14 4.41 0.42
N LYS A 169 25.46 4.49 -0.74
CA LYS A 169 25.35 3.42 -1.75
C LYS A 169 24.72 2.12 -1.23
N ARG A 170 23.87 2.21 -0.20
CA ARG A 170 23.09 1.09 0.34
C ARG A 170 21.62 1.22 -0.08
N ALA A 171 20.90 0.10 -0.07
CA ALA A 171 19.44 0.07 -0.25
C ALA A 171 18.68 -0.31 1.03
N THR A 172 19.40 -0.75 2.07
CA THR A 172 18.85 -1.15 3.37
C THR A 172 19.16 -0.09 4.41
N ILE A 173 18.12 0.40 5.09
CA ILE A 173 18.20 1.40 6.15
C ILE A 173 18.92 0.82 7.37
N ASP A 174 19.85 1.60 7.96
CA ASP A 174 20.60 1.22 9.15
C ASP A 174 20.39 2.19 10.33
N LYS A 175 20.75 1.77 11.55
CA LYS A 175 20.67 2.57 12.78
C LYS A 175 21.52 3.84 12.70
N ASP A 176 22.65 3.77 12.00
CA ASP A 176 23.53 4.92 11.79
C ASP A 176 22.86 5.99 10.94
N ASP A 177 22.05 5.60 9.95
CA ASP A 177 21.32 6.53 9.09
C ASP A 177 20.22 7.24 9.90
N ILE A 178 19.54 6.50 10.77
CA ILE A 178 18.54 7.04 11.71
C ILE A 178 19.18 8.03 12.69
N ASN A 179 20.29 7.67 13.31
CA ASN A 179 20.99 8.53 14.27
C ASN A 179 21.53 9.79 13.58
N PHE A 180 22.10 9.64 12.38
CA PHE A 180 22.56 10.76 11.58
C PHE A 180 21.43 11.77 11.29
N ILE A 181 20.27 11.31 10.80
CA ILE A 181 19.12 12.19 10.54
C ILE A 181 18.58 12.81 11.83
N LYS A 182 18.51 12.08 12.94
CA LYS A 182 18.12 12.64 14.24
C LYS A 182 19.03 13.78 14.67
N THR A 183 20.34 13.60 14.57
CA THR A 183 21.32 14.65 14.88
C THR A 183 21.17 15.84 13.95
N LEU A 184 20.98 15.61 12.64
CA LEU A 184 20.77 16.69 11.67
C LEU A 184 19.51 17.50 11.96
N ARG A 185 18.37 16.83 12.18
CA ARG A 185 17.09 17.49 12.48
C ARG A 185 17.14 18.29 13.79
N SER A 186 17.83 17.76 14.80
CA SER A 186 18.05 18.47 16.07
C SER A 186 18.88 19.74 15.87
N ARG A 187 19.93 19.69 15.03
CA ARG A 187 20.76 20.87 14.70
C ARG A 187 20.01 21.90 13.85
N ALA A 188 19.07 21.46 13.02
CA ALA A 188 18.22 22.31 12.19
C ALA A 188 17.05 22.94 12.95
N GLY A 189 16.83 22.59 14.23
CA GLY A 189 15.70 23.08 15.04
C GLY A 189 14.35 22.48 14.62
N LEU A 190 14.34 21.31 13.99
CA LEU A 190 13.13 20.59 13.54
C LEU A 190 12.64 19.54 14.57
N LEU A 191 13.32 19.44 15.71
CA LEU A 191 13.06 18.58 16.86
C LEU A 191 13.22 19.41 18.14
#